data_AF-A0A223SAL4-F1
#
_entry.id   AF-A0A223SAL4-F1
#
_cell.length_a   1.000
_cell.length_b   1.000
_cell.length_c   1.000
_cell.angle_alpha   90.00
_cell.angle_beta   90.00
_cell.angle_gamma   90.00
#
_symmetry.space_group_name_H-M   'P 1'
#
loop_
_entity.id
_entity.type
_entity.pdbx_description
1 polymer ?
#
loop_
_entity_poly.entity_id
_entity_poly.type
_entity_poly.pdbx_seq_one_letter_code
_entity_poly.pdbx_strand_id
1 'polypeptide(L)'
;MAPGDDLGPERPGVEAGSDADPAEAPEFYLDLAERLRDAHRRANALPEGVRIPVIRRLLTVTEAVKRDPVRASRRLDRMLDELPPQVDDPPTR
;
A
#
# COMPACT_ATOMS: atom_id res chain seq x y z
N MET A 1 2.06 -58.17 24.89
CA MET A 1 3.31 -57.44 24.61
C MET A 1 3.50 -57.39 23.10
N ALA A 2 3.13 -56.27 22.50
CA ALA A 2 3.48 -55.86 21.15
C ALA A 2 3.48 -54.31 21.18
N PRO A 3 4.63 -53.64 21.00
CA PRO A 3 4.64 -52.19 20.87
C PRO A 3 4.45 -51.84 19.40
N GLY A 4 3.30 -51.25 19.08
CA GLY A 4 3.06 -50.55 17.83
C GLY A 4 3.00 -49.06 18.10
N ASP A 5 4.09 -48.50 18.63
CA ASP A 5 4.57 -47.16 18.28
C ASP A 5 4.70 -47.09 16.74
N ASP A 6 4.44 -46.03 16.00
CA ASP A 6 4.19 -44.62 16.28
C ASP A 6 3.92 -43.99 14.89
N LEU A 7 3.49 -42.72 14.88
CA LEU A 7 3.47 -41.81 13.74
C LEU A 7 2.33 -41.97 12.72
N GLY A 8 1.17 -41.39 13.08
CA GLY A 8 0.29 -40.81 12.07
C GLY A 8 1.05 -39.74 11.24
N PRO A 9 0.62 -39.44 10.01
CA PRO A 9 1.27 -38.40 9.24
C PRO A 9 1.03 -37.07 9.95
N GLU A 10 2.04 -36.62 10.70
CA GLU A 10 2.14 -35.24 11.13
C GLU A 10 2.00 -34.38 9.88
N ARG A 11 0.87 -33.69 9.79
CA ARG A 11 0.74 -32.63 8.79
C ARG A 11 1.72 -31.55 9.23
N PRO A 12 2.74 -31.21 8.43
CA PRO A 12 3.52 -30.05 8.75
C PRO A 12 2.58 -28.85 8.59
N GLY A 13 2.20 -28.28 9.73
CA GLY A 13 1.67 -26.93 9.82
C GLY A 13 2.77 -25.99 9.36
N VAL A 14 2.90 -25.84 8.03
CA VAL A 14 3.59 -24.69 7.46
C VAL A 14 2.61 -23.54 7.57
N GLU A 15 2.59 -22.90 8.74
CA GLU A 15 2.23 -21.49 8.79
C GLU A 15 3.29 -20.77 7.96
N ALA A 16 3.08 -20.76 6.65
CA ALA A 16 3.80 -19.92 5.72
C ALA A 16 3.43 -18.49 6.09
N GLY A 17 4.15 -17.94 7.08
CA GLY A 17 4.40 -16.52 7.11
C GLY A 17 4.86 -16.18 5.71
N SER A 18 3.99 -15.50 4.97
CA SER A 18 4.18 -15.23 3.55
C SER A 18 5.39 -14.32 3.40
N ASP A 19 6.58 -14.89 3.26
CA ASP A 19 7.80 -14.25 2.78
C ASP A 19 7.68 -13.82 1.29
N ALA A 20 6.47 -13.86 0.73
CA ALA A 20 6.20 -13.33 -0.59
C ALA A 20 6.44 -11.82 -0.60
N ASP A 21 7.19 -11.36 -1.60
CA ASP A 21 7.34 -9.93 -1.84
C ASP A 21 5.93 -9.34 -2.02
N PRO A 22 5.52 -8.34 -1.21
CA PRO A 22 4.20 -7.73 -1.35
C PRO A 22 3.95 -7.20 -2.76
N ALA A 23 5.00 -6.88 -3.54
CA ALA A 23 4.90 -6.49 -4.93
C ALA A 23 4.53 -7.63 -5.91
N GLU A 24 4.43 -8.88 -5.46
CA GLU A 24 3.93 -10.00 -6.27
C GLU A 24 2.40 -10.16 -6.15
N ALA A 25 1.77 -9.56 -5.14
CA ALA A 25 0.34 -9.64 -4.91
C ALA A 25 -0.43 -8.59 -5.76
N PRO A 26 -1.45 -8.97 -6.54
CA PRO A 26 -2.31 -8.04 -7.27
C PRO A 26 -2.98 -6.99 -6.34
N GLU A 27 -3.38 -7.41 -5.14
CA GLU A 27 -4.05 -6.58 -4.15
C GLU A 27 -3.18 -5.41 -3.69
N PHE A 28 -1.86 -5.62 -3.61
CA PHE A 28 -0.91 -4.56 -3.25
C PHE A 28 -0.93 -3.42 -4.28
N TYR A 29 -0.99 -3.74 -5.58
CA TYR A 29 -1.07 -2.70 -6.62
C TYR A 29 -2.43 -2.00 -6.65
N LEU A 30 -3.51 -2.71 -6.32
CA LEU A 30 -4.84 -2.11 -6.22
C LEU A 30 -4.89 -1.09 -5.08
N ASP A 31 -4.42 -1.49 -3.89
CA ASP A 31 -4.32 -0.61 -2.72
C ASP A 31 -3.37 0.58 -2.97
N LEU A 32 -2.20 0.33 -3.57
CA LEU A 32 -1.28 1.40 -3.95
C LEU A 32 -1.91 2.39 -4.95
N ALA A 33 -2.66 1.89 -5.94
CA ALA A 33 -3.36 2.74 -6.90
C ALA A 33 -4.46 3.58 -6.23
N GLU A 34 -5.19 3.01 -5.26
CA GLU A 34 -6.19 3.74 -4.48
C GLU A 34 -5.55 4.87 -3.66
N ARG A 35 -4.48 4.57 -2.93
CA ARG A 35 -3.72 5.58 -2.17
C ARG A 35 -3.14 6.67 -3.07
N LEU A 36 -2.67 6.34 -4.28
CA LEU A 36 -2.20 7.34 -5.25
C LEU A 36 -3.33 8.26 -5.73
N ARG A 37 -4.50 7.70 -6.04
CA ARG A 37 -5.68 8.49 -6.40
C ARG A 37 -6.07 9.43 -5.27
N ASP A 38 -6.06 8.93 -4.04
CA ASP A 38 -6.36 9.73 -2.86
C ASP A 38 -5.38 10.88 -2.66
N ALA A 39 -4.07 10.62 -2.79
CA ALA A 39 -3.04 11.65 -2.75
C ALA A 39 -3.23 12.72 -3.84
N HIS A 40 -3.59 12.32 -5.07
CA HIS A 40 -3.91 13.25 -6.15
C HIS A 40 -5.12 14.13 -5.81
N ARG A 41 -6.19 13.55 -5.25
CA ARG A 41 -7.39 14.29 -4.85
C ARG A 41 -7.08 15.29 -3.74
N ARG A 42 -6.41 14.86 -2.67
CA ARG A 42 -5.97 15.73 -1.56
C ARG A 42 -5.07 16.87 -2.05
N ALA A 43 -4.11 16.57 -2.92
CA ALA A 43 -3.22 17.57 -3.49
C ALA A 43 -3.98 18.63 -4.30
N ASN A 44 -4.96 18.23 -5.11
CA ASN A 44 -5.75 19.17 -5.91
C ASN A 44 -6.64 20.10 -5.06
N ALA A 45 -7.05 19.66 -3.87
CA ALA A 45 -7.80 20.49 -2.94
C ALA A 45 -6.95 21.59 -2.26
N LEU A 46 -5.62 21.51 -2.34
CA LEU A 46 -4.73 22.50 -1.71
C LEU A 46 -4.74 23.84 -2.46
N PRO A 47 -4.47 24.96 -1.77
CA PRO A 47 -4.18 26.25 -2.40
C PRO A 47 -2.97 26.17 -3.34
N GLU A 48 -2.95 26.99 -4.39
CA GLU A 48 -1.96 26.92 -5.48
C GLU A 48 -0.51 26.94 -4.99
N GLY A 49 -0.18 27.83 -4.03
CA GLY A 49 1.16 27.97 -3.47
C GLY A 49 1.70 26.71 -2.78
N VAL A 50 0.81 25.85 -2.27
CA VAL A 50 1.18 24.57 -1.62
C VAL A 50 0.99 23.39 -2.58
N ARG A 51 0.03 23.49 -3.51
CA ARG A 51 -0.30 22.44 -4.48
C ARG A 51 0.90 22.06 -5.35
N ILE A 52 1.58 23.05 -5.94
CA ILE A 52 2.68 22.79 -6.89
C ILE A 52 3.81 21.93 -6.29
N PRO A 53 4.40 22.26 -5.12
CA PRO A 53 5.44 21.43 -4.54
C PRO A 53 4.94 20.02 -4.16
N VAL A 54 3.70 19.90 -3.68
CA VAL A 54 3.06 18.62 -3.38
C VAL A 54 2.91 17.76 -4.63
N ILE A 55 2.41 18.32 -5.74
CA ILE A 55 2.27 17.59 -7.02
C ILE A 55 3.64 17.13 -7.54
N ARG A 56 4.69 17.96 -7.43
CA ARG A 56 6.05 17.55 -7.83
C ARG A 56 6.58 16.38 -6.99
N ARG A 57 6.33 16.41 -5.68
CA ARG A 57 6.67 15.29 -4.78
C ARG A 57 5.88 14.03 -5.16
N LEU A 58 4.60 14.16 -5.47
CA LEU A 58 3.76 13.04 -5.91
C LEU A 58 4.27 12.42 -7.21
N LEU A 59 4.66 13.24 -8.20
CA LEU A 59 5.28 12.76 -9.44
C LEU A 59 6.57 11.97 -9.19
N THR A 60 7.37 12.40 -8.21
CA THR A 60 8.58 11.65 -7.81
C THR A 60 8.23 10.29 -7.21
N VAL A 61 7.13 10.21 -6.44
CA VAL A 61 6.63 8.93 -5.90
C VAL A 61 6.13 8.03 -7.02
N THR A 62 5.34 8.53 -7.97
CA THR A 62 4.81 7.72 -9.08
C THR A 62 5.90 7.19 -10.00
N GLU A 63 6.99 7.95 -10.22
CA GLU A 63 8.14 7.43 -10.95
C GLU A 63 8.89 6.35 -10.17
N ALA A 64 8.99 6.48 -8.84
CA ALA A 64 9.62 5.47 -7.98
C ALA A 64 8.84 4.15 -7.96
N VAL A 65 7.51 4.18 -8.08
CA VAL A 65 6.66 2.98 -8.16
C VAL A 65 7.11 2.03 -9.27
N LYS A 66 7.57 2.56 -10.40
CA LYS A 66 8.01 1.76 -11.55
C LYS A 66 9.29 0.95 -11.27
N ARG A 67 10.07 1.33 -10.26
CA ARG A 67 11.37 0.72 -9.93
C ARG A 67 11.36 -0.05 -8.62
N ASP A 68 10.65 0.48 -7.63
CA ASP A 68 10.58 -0.06 -6.28
C ASP A 68 9.22 0.33 -5.66
N PRO A 69 8.16 -0.46 -5.95
CA PRO A 69 6.82 -0.10 -5.54
C PRO A 69 6.62 -0.21 -4.02
N VAL A 70 7.36 -1.12 -3.34
CA VAL A 70 7.30 -1.28 -1.88
C VAL A 70 7.86 -0.03 -1.18
N ARG A 71 9.02 0.47 -1.62
CA ARG A 71 9.59 1.70 -1.05
C ARG A 71 8.78 2.92 -1.43
N ALA A 72 8.25 2.98 -2.65
CA ALA A 72 7.39 4.07 -3.10
C ALA A 72 6.10 4.12 -2.27
N SER A 73 5.51 2.97 -1.96
CA SER A 73 4.34 2.82 -1.09
C SER A 73 4.61 3.44 0.30
N ARG A 74 5.73 3.08 0.96
CA ARG A 74 6.10 3.69 2.26
C ARG A 74 6.32 5.20 2.19
N ARG A 75 6.80 5.71 1.05
CA ARG A 75 6.99 7.14 0.83
C ARG A 75 5.65 7.85 0.61
N LEU A 76 4.71 7.19 -0.05
CA LEU A 76 3.34 7.65 -0.23
C LEU A 76 2.62 7.75 1.10
N ASP A 77 2.77 6.76 1.98
CA ASP A 77 2.15 6.78 3.32
C ASP A 77 2.57 8.02 4.11
N ARG A 78 3.89 8.27 4.21
CA ARG A 78 4.40 9.49 4.87
C ARG A 78 3.88 10.77 4.23
N MET A 79 3.71 10.77 2.91
CA MET A 79 3.16 11.93 2.21
C MET A 79 1.68 12.11 2.54
N LEU A 80 0.89 11.04 2.65
CA LEU A 80 -0.51 11.10 3.04
C LEU A 80 -0.68 11.55 4.49
N ASP A 81 0.22 11.16 5.40
CA ASP A 81 0.24 11.62 6.80
C ASP A 81 0.47 13.13 6.93
N GLU A 82 1.20 13.73 5.98
CA GLU A 82 1.44 15.17 5.93
C GLU A 82 0.29 15.96 5.28
N LEU A 83 -0.57 15.29 4.50
CA LEU A 83 -1.69 15.92 3.81
C LEU A 83 -2.95 15.93 4.67
N PRO A 84 -3.74 17.02 4.65
CA PRO A 84 -5.03 17.02 5.32
C PRO A 84 -5.89 15.86 4.77
N PRO A 85 -6.63 15.14 5.63
CA PRO A 85 -7.54 14.10 5.15
C PRO A 85 -8.53 14.71 4.17
N GLN A 86 -8.90 13.95 3.15
CA GLN A 86 -9.98 14.35 2.28
C GLN A 86 -11.26 14.41 3.09
N VAL A 87 -11.86 15.59 3.20
CA VAL A 87 -13.24 15.74 3.63
C VAL A 87 -14.05 15.57 2.35
N ASP A 88 -14.66 14.40 2.15
CA ASP A 88 -15.61 14.25 1.06
C ASP A 88 -16.75 15.26 1.28
N ASP A 89 -16.99 16.13 0.29
CA ASP A 89 -18.27 16.85 0.24
C ASP A 89 -19.39 15.79 0.19
N PRO A 90 -20.47 15.93 0.99
CA PRO A 90 -21.57 14.99 0.94
C PRO A 90 -22.12 14.92 -0.49
N PRO A 91 -22.58 13.75 -0.96
CA PRO A 91 -23.08 13.62 -2.32
C PRO A 91 -24.21 14.62 -2.53
N THR A 92 -23.96 15.63 -3.35
CA THR A 92 -25.00 16.54 -3.84
C THR A 92 -26.05 15.69 -4.52
N ARG A 93 -27.22 15.64 -3.87
CA ARG A 93 -28.39 14.85 -4.24
C ARG A 93 -29.09 15.42 -5.47
#